data_AF-A0A972TZK0-F1
#
_entry.id   AF-A0A972TZK0-F1
#
_cell.length_a   1.000
_cell.length_b   1.000
_cell.length_c   1.000
_cell.angle_alpha   90.00
_cell.angle_beta   90.00
_cell.angle_gamma   90.00
#
_symmetry.space_group_name_H-M   'P 1'
#
loop_
_entity.id
_entity.type
_entity.pdbx_description
1 polymer ?
#
loop_
_entity_poly.entity_id
_entity_poly.type
_entity_poly.pdbx_seq_one_letter_code
_entity_poly.pdbx_strand_id
1 'polypeptide(L)'
;MLNKITTDRTGLGATGEIYLVNRDGYMITPSRFMKDTFLKLYDNTKNTRIYLEDYKKTGAESRARKPIVFKDYRGVKVLGVGYNMPEVKWCLLAKIDESEAFAPLTKMKILFVVVVLLIPIVAWLSGNIASRFIIKR
;
A
#
# COMPACT_ATOMS: atom_id res chain seq x y z
N MET A 1 -14.85 18.54 11.02
CA MET A 1 -14.81 17.14 11.51
C MET A 1 -14.12 16.20 10.52
N LEU A 2 -14.58 16.14 9.26
CA LEU A 2 -14.02 15.29 8.20
C LEU A 2 -12.50 15.45 7.99
N ASN A 3 -12.02 16.69 7.84
CA ASN A 3 -10.59 16.97 7.68
C ASN A 3 -9.76 16.45 8.85
N LYS A 4 -10.27 16.57 10.08
CA LYS A 4 -9.54 16.12 11.29
C LYS A 4 -9.26 14.62 11.23
N ILE A 5 -10.20 13.84 10.69
CA ILE A 5 -10.07 12.39 10.52
C ILE A 5 -9.11 12.07 9.37
N THR A 6 -9.27 12.69 8.20
CA THR A 6 -8.42 12.37 7.04
C THR A 6 -6.99 12.89 7.18
N THR A 7 -6.76 13.90 8.02
CA THR A 7 -5.42 14.41 8.33
C THR A 7 -4.76 13.75 9.54
N ASP A 8 -5.49 12.90 10.28
CA ASP A 8 -4.87 12.10 11.35
C ASP A 8 -3.91 11.08 10.72
N ARG A 9 -2.67 11.09 11.20
CA ARG A 9 -1.58 10.27 10.66
C ARG A 9 -1.29 9.05 11.53
N THR A 10 -1.97 8.93 12.65
CA THR A 10 -1.77 7.83 13.60
C THR A 10 -2.03 6.50 12.91
N GLY A 11 -1.03 5.62 12.90
CA GLY A 11 -1.14 4.30 12.25
C GLY A 11 -1.02 4.29 10.72
N LEU A 12 -0.80 5.43 10.06
CA LEU A 12 -0.63 5.50 8.60
C LEU A 12 0.82 5.38 8.13
N GLY A 13 1.78 5.33 9.04
CA GLY A 13 3.19 5.28 8.68
C GLY A 13 3.71 6.57 8.03
N ALA A 14 4.86 6.46 7.37
CA ALA A 14 5.59 7.60 6.82
C ALA A 14 4.96 8.14 5.52
N THR A 15 4.25 7.29 4.78
CA THR A 15 3.71 7.63 3.45
C THR A 15 2.21 7.40 3.31
N GLY A 16 1.55 6.85 4.33
CA GLY A 16 0.11 6.63 4.27
C GLY A 16 -0.69 7.93 4.21
N GLU A 17 -1.80 7.89 3.48
CA GLU A 17 -2.70 9.01 3.30
C GLU A 17 -4.13 8.49 3.15
N ILE A 18 -5.05 9.18 3.83
CA ILE A 18 -6.49 9.01 3.66
C ILE A 18 -7.05 10.31 3.10
N TYR A 19 -7.91 10.21 2.10
CA TYR A 19 -8.58 11.38 1.51
C TYR A 19 -9.92 10.98 0.89
N LEU A 20 -10.78 11.97 0.66
CA LEU A 20 -12.07 11.79 0.02
C LEU A 20 -12.07 12.41 -1.37
N VAL A 21 -12.76 11.75 -2.30
CA VAL A 21 -13.10 12.28 -3.62
C VAL A 21 -14.62 12.33 -3.80
N ASN A 22 -15.11 13.35 -4.50
CA ASN A 22 -16.52 13.44 -4.85
C ASN A 22 -16.86 12.63 -6.11
N ARG A 23 -18.15 12.58 -6.45
CA ARG A 23 -18.67 11.95 -7.68
C ARG A 23 -18.08 12.49 -8.99
N ASP A 24 -17.45 13.66 -8.95
CA ASP A 24 -16.84 14.33 -10.10
C ASP A 24 -15.32 14.07 -10.14
N GLY A 25 -14.78 13.26 -9.22
CA GLY A 25 -13.37 12.85 -9.15
C GLY A 25 -12.45 13.86 -8.46
N TYR A 26 -12.98 14.95 -7.89
CA TYR A 26 -12.18 15.96 -7.20
C TYR A 26 -12.00 15.64 -5.73
N MET A 27 -10.80 15.91 -5.20
CA MET A 27 -10.54 15.79 -3.77
C MET A 27 -11.34 16.82 -2.97
N ILE A 28 -11.97 16.38 -1.89
CA ILE A 28 -12.75 17.23 -0.98
C ILE A 28 -12.15 17.28 0.43
N THR A 29 -10.97 16.71 0.61
CA THR A 29 -10.16 16.83 1.83
C THR A 29 -8.74 17.25 1.48
N PRO A 30 -8.00 17.86 2.43
CA PRO A 30 -6.60 18.16 2.25
C PRO A 30 -5.78 16.92 1.91
N SER A 31 -4.85 17.05 0.97
CA SER A 31 -3.81 16.06 0.75
C SER A 31 -2.70 16.20 1.81
N ARG A 32 -2.06 15.07 2.15
CA ARG A 32 -0.81 15.03 2.91
C ARG A 32 0.37 15.61 2.13
N PHE A 33 0.35 15.52 0.80
CA PHE A 33 1.52 15.74 -0.06
C PHE A 33 1.42 16.98 -0.95
N MET A 34 0.21 17.51 -1.18
CA MET A 34 -0.01 18.71 -1.97
C MET A 34 -0.80 19.76 -1.21
N LYS A 35 -0.54 21.03 -1.50
CA LYS A 35 -1.29 22.17 -0.96
C LYS A 35 -2.51 22.46 -1.83
N ASP A 36 -3.51 23.11 -1.25
CA ASP A 36 -4.68 23.65 -1.94
C ASP A 36 -5.44 22.63 -2.82
N THR A 37 -5.68 21.42 -2.31
CA THR A 37 -6.30 20.33 -3.08
C THR A 37 -7.83 20.37 -3.14
N PHE A 38 -8.48 21.03 -2.17
CA PHE A 38 -9.94 21.03 -2.03
C PHE A 38 -10.64 21.57 -3.29
N LEU A 39 -11.40 20.71 -3.97
CA LEU A 39 -12.10 20.96 -5.23
C LEU A 39 -11.22 21.52 -6.36
N LYS A 40 -9.90 21.36 -6.25
CA LYS A 40 -8.91 21.83 -7.24
C LYS A 40 -8.10 20.69 -7.83
N LEU A 41 -7.88 19.63 -7.05
CA LEU A 41 -7.15 18.46 -7.51
C LEU A 41 -8.11 17.37 -7.99
N TYR A 42 -8.07 17.10 -9.30
CA TYR A 42 -8.75 15.95 -9.89
C TYR A 42 -7.90 14.68 -9.71
N ASP A 43 -8.45 13.67 -9.06
CA ASP A 43 -7.79 12.40 -8.81
C ASP A 43 -8.02 11.43 -9.98
N ASN A 44 -7.15 11.49 -11.00
CA ASN A 44 -7.17 10.56 -12.13
C ASN A 44 -6.43 9.23 -11.84
N THR A 45 -6.62 8.65 -10.65
CA THR A 45 -6.02 7.36 -10.32
C THR A 45 -6.91 6.20 -10.73
N LYS A 46 -6.32 5.00 -10.86
CA LYS A 46 -7.06 3.78 -11.15
C LYS A 46 -8.16 3.53 -10.13
N ASN A 47 -7.89 3.78 -8.85
CA ASN A 47 -8.84 3.56 -7.77
C ASN A 47 -10.03 4.51 -7.86
N THR A 48 -9.80 5.79 -8.19
CA THR A 48 -10.88 6.76 -8.38
C THR A 48 -11.69 6.49 -9.64
N ARG A 49 -11.06 6.10 -10.75
CA ARG A 49 -11.80 5.69 -11.96
C ARG A 49 -12.73 4.52 -11.73
N ILE A 50 -12.29 3.49 -11.01
CA ILE A 50 -13.15 2.35 -10.65
C ILE A 50 -14.35 2.83 -9.84
N TYR A 51 -14.18 3.79 -8.92
CA TYR A 51 -15.29 4.35 -8.17
C TYR A 51 -16.28 5.09 -9.08
N LEU A 52 -15.78 5.95 -9.96
CA LEU A 52 -16.61 6.70 -10.91
C LEU A 52 -17.38 5.77 -11.85
N GLU A 53 -16.77 4.67 -12.28
CA GLU A 53 -17.43 3.64 -13.08
C GLU A 53 -18.49 2.87 -12.30
N ASP A 54 -18.17 2.41 -11.08
CA ASP A 54 -19.13 1.73 -10.18
C ASP A 54 -20.33 2.63 -9.89
N TYR A 55 -20.08 3.92 -9.64
CA TYR A 55 -21.13 4.91 -9.39
C TYR A 55 -22.05 5.09 -10.59
N LYS A 56 -21.50 5.17 -11.80
CA LYS A 56 -22.30 5.28 -13.04
C LYS A 56 -23.14 4.03 -13.33
N LYS A 57 -22.64 2.84 -12.99
CA LYS A 57 -23.29 1.56 -13.32
C LYS A 57 -24.34 1.15 -12.30
N THR A 58 -24.05 1.30 -11.01
CA THR A 58 -24.85 0.70 -9.93
C THR A 58 -25.19 1.68 -8.81
N GLY A 59 -24.82 2.96 -8.94
CA GLY A 59 -24.95 3.93 -7.86
C GLY A 59 -23.89 3.78 -6.75
N ALA A 60 -22.91 2.90 -6.96
CA ALA A 60 -21.81 2.56 -6.05
C ALA A 60 -22.26 1.98 -4.70
N GLU A 61 -22.53 0.67 -4.66
CA GLU A 61 -22.78 -0.06 -3.41
C GLU A 61 -21.74 0.24 -2.33
N SER A 62 -22.21 0.35 -1.09
CA SER A 62 -21.37 0.58 0.08
C SER A 62 -20.54 -0.67 0.37
N ARG A 63 -19.32 -0.71 -0.17
CA ARG A 63 -18.37 -1.82 0.02
C ARG A 63 -16.93 -1.35 0.00
N ALA A 64 -16.12 -1.97 0.84
CA ALA A 64 -14.67 -1.89 0.73
C ALA A 64 -14.22 -2.68 -0.50
N ARG A 65 -13.41 -2.05 -1.35
CA ARG A 65 -12.79 -2.72 -2.49
C ARG A 65 -11.57 -3.53 -2.05
N LYS A 66 -11.14 -4.45 -2.90
CA LYS A 66 -9.85 -5.13 -2.70
C LYS A 66 -8.72 -4.10 -2.85
N PRO A 67 -7.66 -4.16 -2.03
CA PRO A 67 -6.47 -3.37 -2.24
C PRO A 67 -5.86 -3.65 -3.62
N ILE A 68 -5.42 -2.59 -4.30
CA ILE A 68 -4.78 -2.68 -5.61
C ILE A 68 -3.51 -1.83 -5.62
N VAL A 69 -2.52 -2.27 -6.42
CA VAL A 69 -1.32 -1.47 -6.69
C VAL A 69 -1.56 -0.62 -7.94
N PHE A 70 -1.28 0.68 -7.84
CA PHE A 70 -1.42 1.64 -8.94
C PHE A 70 -0.52 2.86 -8.71
N LYS A 71 -0.40 3.74 -9.70
CA LYS A 71 0.26 5.05 -9.52
C LYS A 71 -0.74 6.06 -8.99
N ASP A 72 -0.41 6.75 -7.91
CA ASP A 72 -1.23 7.80 -7.35
C ASP A 72 -1.14 9.12 -8.15
N TYR A 73 -1.81 10.17 -7.68
CA TYR A 73 -1.80 11.49 -8.31
C TYR A 73 -0.42 12.17 -8.30
N ARG A 74 0.54 11.67 -7.52
CA ARG A 74 1.95 12.11 -7.54
C ARG A 74 2.79 11.33 -8.56
N GLY A 75 2.21 10.32 -9.20
CA GLY A 75 2.91 9.38 -10.07
C GLY A 75 3.67 8.28 -9.32
N VAL A 76 3.56 8.20 -7.99
CA VAL A 76 4.24 7.23 -7.13
C VAL A 76 3.42 5.94 -7.08
N LYS A 77 4.09 4.78 -7.11
CA LYS A 77 3.41 3.49 -6.93
C LYS A 77 2.96 3.33 -5.48
N VAL A 78 1.68 3.04 -5.29
CA VAL A 78 1.04 2.90 -3.99
C VAL A 78 0.22 1.61 -3.94
N LEU A 79 0.08 1.04 -2.75
CA LEU A 79 -0.99 0.11 -2.43
C LEU A 79 -2.16 0.94 -1.89
N GLY A 80 -3.32 0.85 -2.53
CA GLY A 80 -4.49 1.62 -2.11
C GLY A 80 -5.79 0.84 -2.16
N VAL A 81 -6.73 1.27 -1.33
CA VAL A 81 -8.09 0.75 -1.21
C VAL A 81 -9.07 1.90 -1.24
N GLY A 82 -10.28 1.64 -1.73
CA GLY A 82 -11.35 2.63 -1.72
C GLY A 82 -12.65 2.06 -1.19
N TYR A 83 -13.39 2.89 -0.48
CA TYR A 83 -14.70 2.60 0.09
C TYR A 83 -15.72 3.61 -0.43
N ASN A 84 -16.79 3.11 -1.04
CA ASN A 84 -17.81 3.95 -1.64
C ASN A 84 -18.84 4.36 -0.57
N MET A 85 -19.19 5.65 -0.54
CA MET A 85 -20.21 6.20 0.35
C MET A 85 -21.37 6.76 -0.49
N PRO A 86 -22.30 5.90 -0.94
CA PRO A 86 -23.35 6.30 -1.87
C PRO A 86 -24.27 7.39 -1.33
N GLU A 87 -24.54 7.45 -0.02
CA GLU A 87 -25.47 8.45 0.55
C GLU A 87 -24.99 9.89 0.31
N VAL A 88 -23.67 10.09 0.40
CA VAL A 88 -23.01 11.40 0.19
C VAL A 88 -22.35 11.51 -1.18
N LYS A 89 -22.41 10.45 -2.00
CA LYS A 89 -21.80 10.38 -3.34
C LYS A 89 -20.30 10.69 -3.31
N TRP A 90 -19.60 10.15 -2.32
CA TRP A 90 -18.16 10.28 -2.15
C TRP A 90 -17.48 8.91 -2.15
N CYS A 91 -16.16 8.90 -2.30
CA CYS A 91 -15.33 7.72 -2.09
C CYS A 91 -14.20 8.07 -1.12
N LEU A 92 -14.09 7.27 -0.05
CA LEU A 92 -12.98 7.32 0.89
C LEU A 92 -11.84 6.46 0.33
N LEU A 93 -10.67 7.06 0.15
CA LEU A 93 -9.48 6.43 -0.38
C LEU A 93 -8.42 6.40 0.71
N ALA A 94 -7.81 5.22 0.90
CA ALA A 94 -6.64 5.06 1.74
C ALA A 94 -5.52 4.47 0.87
N LYS A 95 -4.32 5.04 0.99
CA LYS A 95 -3.13 4.56 0.26
C LYS A 95 -1.88 4.66 1.10
N ILE A 96 -0.89 3.86 0.75
CA ILE A 96 0.47 3.88 1.31
C ILE A 96 1.46 3.59 0.17
N ASP A 97 2.67 4.15 0.20
CA ASP A 97 3.65 3.88 -0.85
C ASP A 97 3.99 2.39 -0.88
N GLU A 98 4.11 1.82 -2.09
CA GLU A 98 4.39 0.40 -2.28
C GLU A 98 5.69 0.00 -1.57
N SER A 99 6.71 0.87 -1.63
CA SER A 99 7.99 0.65 -0.96
C SER A 99 7.86 0.50 0.56
N GLU A 100 7.00 1.28 1.21
CA GLU A 100 6.77 1.18 2.65
C GLU A 100 5.90 -0.04 3.00
N ALA A 101 4.80 -0.23 2.27
CA ALA A 101 3.88 -1.35 2.49
C ALA A 101 4.56 -2.72 2.41
N PHE A 102 5.49 -2.88 1.45
CA PHE A 102 6.20 -4.13 1.21
C PHE A 102 7.59 -4.19 1.85
N ALA A 103 8.06 -3.14 2.55
CA ALA A 103 9.37 -3.15 3.21
C ALA A 103 9.57 -4.33 4.16
N PRO A 104 8.58 -4.71 5.02
CA PRO A 104 8.73 -5.89 5.89
C PRO A 104 8.92 -7.19 5.09
N LEU A 105 8.15 -7.37 4.01
CA LEU A 105 8.23 -8.55 3.16
C LEU A 105 9.57 -8.63 2.43
N THR A 106 10.11 -7.49 1.97
CA THR A 106 11.45 -7.43 1.37
C THR A 106 12.53 -7.85 2.37
N LYS A 107 12.46 -7.38 3.62
CA LYS A 107 13.38 -7.80 4.69
C LYS A 107 13.29 -9.30 4.96
N MET A 108 12.08 -9.86 5.03
CA MET A 108 11.88 -11.30 5.24
C MET A 108 12.44 -12.13 4.07
N LYS A 109 12.23 -11.69 2.83
CA LYS A 109 12.79 -12.36 1.64
C LYS A 109 14.32 -12.40 1.69
N ILE A 110 14.97 -11.30 2.05
CA ILE A 110 16.42 -11.25 2.18
C ILE A 110 16.90 -12.21 3.27
N LEU A 111 16.28 -12.18 4.45
CA LEU A 111 16.62 -13.09 5.55
C LEU A 111 16.45 -14.56 5.14
N PHE A 112 15.35 -14.89 4.46
CA PHE A 112 15.09 -16.24 3.97
C PHE A 112 16.19 -16.71 2.99
N VAL A 113 16.56 -15.88 2.02
CA VAL A 113 17.63 -16.21 1.07
C VAL A 113 18.97 -16.42 1.78
N VAL A 114 19.31 -15.57 2.75
CA VAL A 114 20.54 -15.72 3.55
C VAL A 114 20.55 -17.06 4.29
N VAL A 115 19.45 -17.42 4.97
CA VAL A 115 19.36 -18.68 5.71
C VAL A 115 19.48 -19.89 4.77
N VAL A 116 18.78 -19.88 3.63
CA VAL A 116 18.83 -20.97 2.65
C VAL A 116 20.23 -21.16 2.07
N LEU A 117 21.00 -20.08 1.88
CA LEU A 117 22.37 -20.16 1.38
C LEU A 117 23.38 -20.59 2.47
N LEU A 118 23.18 -20.18 3.72
CA LEU A 118 24.12 -20.49 4.81
C LEU A 118 24.02 -21.94 5.30
N ILE A 119 22.83 -22.52 5.36
CA ILE A 119 22.63 -23.91 5.83
C ILE A 119 23.52 -24.93 5.09
N PRO A 120 23.54 -25.00 3.74
CA PRO A 120 24.37 -25.97 3.03
C PRO A 120 25.88 -25.71 3.20
N ILE A 121 26.29 -24.44 3.31
CA ILE A 121 27.70 -24.09 3.57
C ILE A 121 28.13 -24.61 4.94
N VAL A 122 27.32 -24.39 5.98
CA VAL A 122 27.59 -24.87 7.33
C VAL A 122 27.60 -26.41 7.38
N ALA A 123 26.64 -27.06 6.72
CA ALA A 123 26.57 -28.52 6.62
C ALA A 123 27.80 -29.12 5.89
N TRP A 124 28.24 -28.46 4.82
CA TRP A 124 29.44 -28.87 4.08
C TRP A 124 30.70 -28.72 4.93
N LEU A 125 30.87 -27.59 5.64
CA LEU A 125 32.01 -27.36 6.52
C LEU A 125 32.04 -28.33 7.70
N SER A 126 30.90 -28.56 8.36
CA SER A 126 30.82 -29.51 9.49
C SER A 126 31.11 -30.94 9.05
N GLY A 127 30.60 -31.35 7.88
CA GLY A 127 30.90 -32.66 7.29
C GLY A 127 32.39 -32.85 6.98
N ASN A 128 33.04 -31.84 6.41
CA ASN A 128 34.48 -31.88 6.11
C ASN A 128 35.34 -31.99 7.39
N ILE A 129 35.00 -31.25 8.44
CA ILE A 129 35.71 -31.30 9.72
C ILE A 129 35.53 -32.69 10.36
N ALA A 130 34.29 -33.19 10.43
CA ALA A 130 34.01 -34.51 10.98
C ALA A 130 34.73 -35.64 10.24
N SER A 131 34.76 -35.59 8.91
CA SER A 131 35.49 -36.56 8.07
C SER A 131 36.98 -36.59 8.40
N ARG A 132 37.63 -35.42 8.53
CA ARG A 132 39.06 -35.32 8.89
C ARG A 132 39.36 -35.87 10.27
N PHE A 133 38.44 -35.71 11.24
CA PHE A 133 38.62 -36.26 12.59
C PHE A 133 38.54 -37.79 12.62
N ILE A 134 37.65 -38.40 11.83
CA ILE A 134 37.50 -39.85 11.77
C ILE A 134 38.72 -40.51 11.10
N ILE A 135 39.22 -39.94 10.00
CA ILE A 135 40.34 -40.53 9.24
C ILE A 135 41.68 -40.44 10.00
N LYS A 136 41.84 -39.46 10.92
CA LYS A 136 43.07 -39.27 11.69
C LYS A 136 43.19 -40.16 12.94
N ARG A 137 42.17 -40.96 13.26
CA ARG A 137 42.12 -41.85 14.42
C ARG A 137 42.21 -43.30 13.97
#